data_AF-R7VI20-F1
#
_entry.id   AF-R7VI20-F1
#
_cell.length_a   1.000
_cell.length_b   1.000
_cell.length_c   1.000
_cell.angle_alpha   90.00
_cell.angle_beta   90.00
_cell.angle_gamma   90.00
#
_symmetry.space_group_name_H-M   'P 1'
#
loop_
_entity.id
_entity.type
_entity.pdbx_description
1 polymer ?
#
loop_
_entity_poly.entity_id
_entity_poly.type
_entity_poly.pdbx_seq_one_letter_code
_entity_poly.pdbx_strand_id
1 'polypeptide(L)'
;MAKGDSTVVHNMDIRHLRGLVVLLLLFNVITVLWIQQIRIPSVDNLRPYIRHPDFPGKITLSVQSDGRLGNQMFEFASLVGIGLSNNISVVIPPGLNSLRMIFNMTECQFPIMNKDELGRYYNLNISKSMGYDARFKDIRQHINHSETLLKGFLQSYKYFHEHEHFI
;
A
#
# COMPACT_ATOMS: atom_id res chain seq x y z
N MET A 1 68.75 -0.72 -32.52
CA MET A 1 67.98 0.52 -32.29
C MET A 1 67.21 0.80 -33.57
N ALA A 2 65.88 0.88 -33.67
CA ALA A 2 64.79 0.76 -32.71
C ALA A 2 63.51 0.32 -33.47
N LYS A 3 62.54 -0.19 -32.69
CA LYS A 3 61.15 -0.56 -32.99
C LYS A 3 60.45 0.11 -34.18
N GLY A 4 59.73 -0.69 -34.97
CA GLY A 4 58.54 -0.28 -35.71
C GLY A 4 57.32 -0.99 -35.11
N ASP A 5 56.65 -0.31 -34.17
CA ASP A 5 55.47 -0.78 -33.44
C ASP A 5 54.22 -0.74 -34.33
N SER A 6 53.38 -1.75 -34.10
CA SER A 6 52.07 -2.05 -34.67
C SER A 6 51.09 -0.87 -34.66
N THR A 7 50.43 -0.60 -35.78
CA THR A 7 49.18 0.20 -35.81
C THR A 7 48.14 -0.46 -36.72
N VAL A 8 47.60 -1.60 -36.27
CA VAL A 8 46.29 -2.09 -36.71
C VAL A 8 45.25 -1.26 -35.97
N VAL A 9 44.94 -0.07 -36.49
CA VAL A 9 43.85 0.76 -35.97
C VAL A 9 42.54 0.17 -36.49
N HIS A 10 41.79 -0.39 -35.55
CA HIS A 10 40.52 -1.08 -35.69
C HIS A 10 39.48 -0.16 -36.37
N ASN A 11 39.27 -0.35 -37.67
CA ASN A 11 38.20 0.31 -38.42
C ASN A 11 36.89 -0.40 -38.10
N MET A 12 36.25 -0.03 -36.99
CA MET A 12 34.94 -0.56 -36.64
C MET A 12 33.92 0.01 -37.63
N ASP A 13 33.44 -0.85 -38.53
CA ASP A 13 32.53 -0.50 -39.63
C ASP A 13 31.29 0.23 -39.07
N ILE A 14 31.05 1.45 -39.57
CA ILE A 14 29.96 2.36 -39.16
C ILE A 14 28.60 1.65 -39.22
N ARG A 15 28.46 0.59 -40.04
CA ARG A 15 27.28 -0.27 -40.11
C ARG A 15 27.03 -1.07 -38.82
N HIS A 16 28.08 -1.57 -38.17
CA HIS A 16 27.97 -2.26 -36.89
C HIS A 16 27.57 -1.31 -35.75
N LEU A 17 28.08 -0.07 -35.76
CA LEU A 17 27.72 0.94 -34.77
C LEU A 17 26.24 1.33 -34.88
N ARG A 18 25.73 1.51 -36.09
CA ARG A 18 24.30 1.78 -36.33
C ARG A 18 23.40 0.63 -35.89
N GLY A 19 23.80 -0.61 -36.17
CA GLY A 19 23.08 -1.80 -35.71
C GLY A 19 23.00 -1.90 -34.19
N LEU A 20 24.10 -1.60 -33.50
CA LEU A 20 24.16 -1.61 -32.03
C LEU A 20 23.24 -0.55 -31.40
N VAL A 21 23.22 0.67 -31.96
CA VAL A 21 22.36 1.76 -31.47
C VAL A 21 20.87 1.40 -31.62
N VAL A 22 20.47 0.82 -32.75
CA VAL A 22 19.08 0.38 -32.98
C VAL A 22 18.70 -0.73 -31.99
N LEU A 23 19.60 -1.69 -31.75
CA LEU A 23 19.38 -2.78 -30.79
C LEU A 23 19.18 -2.24 -29.36
N LEU A 24 19.99 -1.27 -28.95
CA LEU A 24 19.88 -0.64 -27.62
C LEU A 24 18.58 0.14 -27.47
N LEU A 25 18.12 0.85 -28.51
CA LEU A 25 16.83 1.53 -28.48
C LEU A 25 15.67 0.53 -28.39
N LEU A 26 15.70 -0.56 -29.15
CA LEU A 26 14.70 -1.62 -29.07
C LEU A 26 14.67 -2.27 -27.68
N PHE A 27 15.84 -2.54 -27.09
CA PHE A 27 15.92 -3.07 -25.74
C PHE A 27 15.28 -2.14 -24.71
N ASN A 28 15.54 -0.82 -24.79
CA ASN A 28 14.91 0.16 -23.91
C ASN A 28 13.39 0.26 -24.11
N VAL A 29 12.90 0.17 -25.34
CA VAL A 29 11.45 0.14 -25.60
C VAL A 29 10.82 -1.12 -25.02
N ILE A 30 11.46 -2.28 -25.18
CA ILE A 30 10.98 -3.55 -24.63
C ILE A 30 10.97 -3.52 -23.11
N THR A 31 12.01 -2.99 -22.45
CA THR A 31 12.03 -2.89 -20.98
C THR A 31 10.96 -1.93 -20.45
N VAL A 32 10.74 -0.79 -21.10
CA VAL A 32 9.64 0.13 -20.74
C VAL A 32 8.28 -0.54 -20.90
N LEU A 33 8.05 -1.25 -22.01
CA LEU A 33 6.81 -2.00 -22.24
C LEU A 33 6.63 -3.15 -21.23
N TRP A 34 7.72 -3.84 -20.85
CA TRP A 34 7.69 -4.87 -19.81
C TRP A 34 7.34 -4.30 -18.44
N ILE A 35 7.93 -3.14 -18.07
CA ILE A 35 7.62 -2.45 -16.82
C ILE A 35 6.15 -1.99 -16.80
N GLN A 36 5.62 -1.53 -17.93
CA GLN A 36 4.20 -1.18 -18.06
C GLN A 36 3.26 -2.39 -18.03
N GLN A 37 3.74 -3.58 -18.43
CA GLN A 37 3.00 -4.85 -18.38
C GLN A 37 3.07 -5.57 -17.03
N ILE A 38 3.94 -5.14 -16.11
CA ILE A 38 3.85 -5.51 -14.68
C ILE A 38 2.61 -4.80 -14.14
N ARG A 39 1.48 -5.46 -14.40
CA ARG A 39 0.12 -5.06 -14.06
C ARG A 39 0.05 -4.54 -12.63
N ILE A 40 -0.45 -3.32 -12.50
CA ILE A 40 -1.26 -2.94 -11.34
C ILE A 40 -2.39 -3.99 -11.25
N PRO A 41 -2.51 -4.76 -10.15
CA PRO A 41 -3.59 -5.71 -10.00
C PRO A 41 -4.92 -5.00 -10.21
N SER A 42 -5.79 -5.57 -11.04
CA SER A 42 -7.08 -4.96 -11.36
C SER A 42 -7.93 -4.81 -10.09
N VAL A 43 -8.33 -3.58 -9.79
CA VAL A 43 -9.20 -3.16 -8.67
C VAL A 43 -10.51 -3.96 -8.58
N ASP A 44 -10.90 -4.66 -9.65
CA ASP A 44 -12.15 -5.40 -9.74
C ASP A 44 -12.28 -6.59 -8.76
N ASN A 45 -11.18 -7.14 -8.23
CA ASN A 45 -11.25 -8.22 -7.22
C ASN A 45 -11.53 -7.72 -5.78
N LEU A 46 -11.55 -6.40 -5.54
CA LEU A 46 -11.64 -5.82 -4.19
C LEU A 46 -13.04 -5.29 -3.82
N ARG A 47 -13.97 -5.25 -4.77
CA ARG A 47 -15.36 -4.79 -4.54
C ARG A 47 -16.10 -5.51 -3.39
N PRO A 48 -15.85 -6.78 -3.02
CA PRO A 48 -16.55 -7.41 -1.91
C PRO A 48 -16.13 -6.86 -0.54
N TYR A 49 -14.88 -6.43 -0.38
CA TYR A 49 -14.32 -6.04 0.93
C TYR A 49 -14.66 -4.60 1.32
N ILE A 50 -14.86 -3.74 0.33
CA ILE A 50 -15.06 -2.30 0.49
C ILE A 50 -16.55 -1.94 0.66
N ARG A 51 -17.46 -2.83 0.23
CA ARG A 51 -18.90 -2.56 0.24
C ARG A 51 -19.70 -3.76 0.76
N HIS A 52 -19.76 -3.89 2.09
CA HIS A 52 -20.84 -4.66 2.72
C HIS A 52 -21.71 -3.73 3.55
N PRO A 53 -22.86 -3.28 3.01
CA PRO A 53 -23.87 -2.64 3.83
C PRO A 53 -24.51 -3.69 4.74
N ASP A 54 -24.53 -3.40 6.04
CA ASP A 54 -25.55 -3.82 6.99
C ASP A 54 -25.79 -5.33 7.20
N PHE A 55 -24.75 -6.07 7.60
CA PHE A 55 -24.96 -7.35 8.29
C PHE A 55 -24.81 -7.15 9.81
N PRO A 56 -25.89 -7.22 10.61
CA PRO A 56 -25.80 -7.16 12.06
C PRO A 56 -24.92 -8.31 12.57
N GLY A 57 -23.87 -7.97 13.33
CA GLY A 57 -22.88 -8.91 13.88
C GLY A 57 -21.54 -8.98 13.15
N LYS A 58 -21.33 -8.21 12.08
CA LYS A 58 -20.02 -8.14 11.40
C LYS A 58 -19.11 -7.11 12.08
N ILE A 59 -17.90 -7.51 12.44
CA ILE A 59 -16.87 -6.62 13.00
C ILE A 59 -16.51 -5.56 11.95
N THR A 60 -16.40 -4.31 12.39
CA THR A 60 -15.99 -3.14 11.63
C THR A 60 -14.85 -2.44 12.37
N LEU A 61 -13.79 -2.12 11.63
CA LEU A 61 -12.58 -1.51 12.19
C LEU A 61 -12.42 -0.08 11.73
N SER A 62 -11.91 0.74 12.64
CA SER A 62 -11.38 2.05 12.33
C SER A 62 -10.12 2.31 13.14
N VAL A 63 -9.39 3.36 12.80
CA VAL A 63 -8.18 3.79 13.52
C VAL A 63 -8.37 5.18 14.09
N GLN A 64 -7.59 5.53 15.10
CA GLN A 64 -7.39 6.93 15.45
C GLN A 64 -6.76 7.69 14.28
N SER A 65 -6.83 9.02 14.32
CA SER A 65 -6.28 9.88 13.26
C SER A 65 -5.40 10.98 13.85
N ASP A 66 -4.60 10.62 14.85
CA ASP A 66 -3.82 11.58 15.64
C ASP A 66 -2.35 11.59 15.21
N GLY A 67 -1.73 12.78 15.24
CA GLY A 67 -0.30 12.95 15.03
C GLY A 67 0.09 13.50 13.66
N ARG A 68 1.33 13.22 13.24
CA ARG A 68 1.93 13.76 12.01
C ARG A 68 1.48 12.94 10.78
N LEU A 69 1.64 13.51 9.59
CA LEU A 69 1.26 12.86 8.33
C LEU A 69 1.79 11.41 8.20
N GLY A 70 3.07 11.18 8.52
CA GLY A 70 3.64 9.83 8.46
C GLY A 70 2.93 8.83 9.38
N ASN A 71 2.51 9.26 10.56
CA ASN A 71 1.73 8.41 11.47
C ASN A 71 0.38 8.05 10.86
N GLN A 72 -0.30 9.05 10.30
CA GLN A 72 -1.59 8.88 9.66
C GLN A 72 -1.51 7.95 8.46
N MET A 73 -0.45 8.05 7.64
CA MET A 73 -0.19 7.11 6.54
C MET A 73 -0.04 5.67 7.05
N PHE A 74 0.75 5.47 8.12
CA PHE A 74 0.93 4.16 8.73
C PHE A 74 -0.35 3.62 9.37
N GLU A 75 -1.12 4.45 10.05
CA GLU A 75 -2.41 4.09 10.65
C GLU A 75 -3.42 3.67 9.57
N PHE A 76 -3.50 4.44 8.48
CA PHE A 76 -4.32 4.11 7.32
C PHE A 76 -3.89 2.78 6.68
N ALA A 77 -2.60 2.63 6.37
CA ALA A 77 -2.08 1.41 5.76
C ALA A 77 -2.32 0.18 6.65
N SER A 78 -2.10 0.33 7.95
CA SER A 78 -2.35 -0.74 8.93
C SER A 78 -3.82 -1.09 9.04
N LEU A 79 -4.73 -0.12 9.04
CA LEU A 79 -6.17 -0.36 9.02
C LEU A 79 -6.56 -1.22 7.82
N VAL A 80 -6.12 -0.81 6.64
CA VAL A 80 -6.41 -1.49 5.37
C VAL A 80 -5.83 -2.91 5.38
N GLY A 81 -4.55 -3.07 5.71
CA GLY A 81 -3.89 -4.37 5.74
C GLY A 81 -4.49 -5.35 6.75
N ILE A 82 -4.84 -4.88 7.96
CA ILE A 82 -5.53 -5.70 8.97
C ILE A 82 -6.92 -6.11 8.46
N GLY A 83 -7.68 -5.17 7.87
CA GLY A 83 -8.99 -5.42 7.31
C GLY A 83 -8.97 -6.48 6.20
N LEU A 84 -8.03 -6.37 5.26
CA LEU A 84 -7.85 -7.32 4.17
C LEU A 84 -7.44 -8.71 4.70
N SER A 85 -6.44 -8.76 5.58
CA SER A 85 -5.91 -10.03 6.12
C SER A 85 -6.94 -10.82 6.93
N ASN A 86 -7.87 -10.13 7.60
CA ASN A 86 -8.88 -10.76 8.46
C ASN A 86 -10.29 -10.81 7.84
N ASN A 87 -10.45 -10.35 6.59
CA ASN A 87 -11.75 -10.19 5.93
C ASN A 87 -12.74 -9.40 6.81
N ILE A 88 -12.33 -8.20 7.23
CA ILE A 88 -13.08 -7.30 8.11
C ILE A 88 -13.32 -5.96 7.40
N SER A 89 -14.54 -5.44 7.53
CA SER A 89 -14.90 -4.13 6.97
C SER A 89 -14.12 -3.03 7.68
N VAL A 90 -13.64 -2.05 6.93
CA VAL A 90 -12.91 -0.90 7.46
C VAL A 90 -13.64 0.40 7.14
N VAL A 91 -13.61 1.33 8.09
CA VAL A 91 -14.20 2.68 7.93
C VAL A 91 -13.13 3.71 8.25
N ILE A 92 -12.98 4.69 7.35
CA ILE A 92 -11.97 5.74 7.50
C ILE A 92 -12.46 6.79 8.50
N PRO A 93 -11.68 7.10 9.55
CA PRO A 93 -12.05 8.13 10.51
C PRO A 93 -12.06 9.53 9.87
N PRO A 94 -12.91 10.45 10.36
CA PRO A 94 -13.06 11.79 9.78
C PRO A 94 -11.82 12.70 9.96
N GLY A 95 -10.84 12.27 10.75
CA GLY A 95 -9.63 13.05 11.05
C GLY A 95 -8.53 12.99 9.99
N LEU A 96 -8.58 12.02 9.05
CA LEU A 96 -7.49 11.77 8.08
C LEU A 96 -7.51 12.77 6.90
N ASN A 97 -7.92 14.01 7.16
CA ASN A 97 -8.10 15.05 6.14
C ASN A 97 -6.78 15.44 5.45
N SER A 98 -5.68 15.43 6.18
CA SER A 98 -4.32 15.61 5.67
C SER A 98 -3.95 14.57 4.61
N LEU A 99 -4.29 13.29 4.83
CA LEU A 99 -4.09 12.26 3.81
C LEU A 99 -4.91 12.53 2.56
N ARG A 100 -6.19 12.90 2.72
CA ARG A 100 -7.08 13.18 1.58
C ARG A 100 -6.66 14.39 0.75
N MET A 101 -6.01 15.38 1.38
CA MET A 101 -5.49 16.55 0.67
C MET A 101 -4.24 16.22 -0.15
N ILE A 102 -3.46 15.22 0.25
CA ILE A 102 -2.15 14.89 -0.35
C ILE A 102 -2.27 13.70 -1.31
N PHE A 103 -3.09 12.72 -0.96
CA PHE A 103 -3.27 11.47 -1.71
C PHE A 103 -4.67 11.41 -2.30
N ASN A 104 -4.77 10.99 -3.56
CA ASN A 104 -6.06 10.77 -4.22
C ASN A 104 -6.73 9.50 -3.68
N MET A 105 -7.44 9.62 -2.56
CA MET A 105 -8.15 8.49 -1.94
C MET A 105 -9.55 8.25 -2.53
N THR A 106 -9.92 8.93 -3.62
CA THR A 106 -11.25 8.76 -4.25
C THR A 106 -11.43 7.37 -4.86
N GLU A 107 -10.33 6.75 -5.29
CA GLU A 107 -10.34 5.41 -5.88
C GLU A 107 -10.53 4.30 -4.83
N CYS A 108 -10.16 4.55 -3.57
CA CYS A 108 -10.19 3.54 -2.53
C CYS A 108 -11.61 3.18 -2.06
N GLN A 109 -12.64 3.98 -2.41
CA GLN A 109 -14.07 3.75 -2.12
C GLN A 109 -14.43 3.37 -0.67
N PHE A 110 -13.55 3.59 0.31
CA PHE A 110 -13.82 3.22 1.68
C PHE A 110 -14.92 4.09 2.29
N PRO A 111 -15.84 3.50 3.09
CA PRO A 111 -16.80 4.27 3.84
C PRO A 111 -16.09 5.21 4.82
N ILE A 112 -16.63 6.41 4.98
CA ILE A 112 -16.10 7.44 5.88
C ILE A 112 -17.04 7.54 7.08
N MET A 113 -16.46 7.47 8.27
CA MET A 113 -17.18 7.61 9.53
C MET A 113 -17.56 9.07 9.75
N ASN A 114 -18.81 9.33 10.16
CA ASN A 114 -19.19 10.66 10.63
C ASN A 114 -18.61 10.92 12.04
N LYS A 115 -18.28 12.18 12.35
CA LYS A 115 -17.69 12.58 13.64
C LYS A 115 -18.53 12.12 14.84
N ASP A 116 -19.85 12.14 14.71
CA ASP A 116 -20.78 11.74 15.77
C ASP A 116 -20.75 10.22 16.06
N GLU A 117 -20.28 9.43 15.10
CA GLU A 117 -20.21 7.97 15.19
C GLU A 117 -18.95 7.49 15.91
N LEU A 118 -17.91 8.33 15.95
CA LEU A 118 -16.62 7.99 16.56
C LEU A 118 -16.77 7.61 18.04
N GLY A 119 -17.70 8.26 18.76
CA GLY A 119 -17.98 7.98 20.16
C GLY A 119 -18.65 6.62 20.41
N ARG A 120 -19.22 5.98 19.38
CA ARG A 120 -19.90 4.68 19.50
C ARG A 120 -18.95 3.49 19.44
N TYR A 121 -17.79 3.68 18.80
CA TYR A 121 -16.83 2.61 18.60
C TYR A 121 -16.13 2.23 19.92
N TYR A 122 -15.98 0.93 20.14
CA TYR A 122 -15.21 0.43 21.28
C TYR A 122 -13.72 0.75 21.11
N ASN A 123 -13.10 1.40 22.09
CA ASN A 123 -11.68 1.75 22.05
C ASN A 123 -10.81 0.53 22.39
N LEU A 124 -10.16 -0.06 21.40
CA LEU A 124 -9.12 -1.06 21.63
C LEU A 124 -7.77 -0.36 21.74
N ASN A 125 -7.28 -0.22 22.97
CA ASN A 125 -5.98 0.40 23.24
C ASN A 125 -4.84 -0.60 22.99
N ILE A 126 -3.90 -0.20 22.15
CA ILE A 126 -2.68 -0.89 21.77
C ILE A 126 -1.53 -0.20 22.50
N SER A 127 -0.63 -1.00 23.07
CA SER A 127 0.53 -0.44 23.76
C SER A 127 1.35 0.45 22.82
N LYS A 128 1.66 1.67 23.27
CA LYS A 128 2.49 2.61 22.50
C LYS A 128 3.94 2.12 22.30
N SER A 129 4.38 1.15 23.10
CA SER A 129 5.71 0.54 22.98
C SER A 129 5.79 -0.57 21.94
N MET A 130 4.65 -1.08 21.47
CA MET A 130 4.58 -2.16 20.49
C MET A 130 4.25 -1.54 19.13
N GLY A 131 5.26 -1.37 18.27
CA GLY A 131 5.01 -0.99 16.88
C GLY A 131 4.21 -2.06 16.12
N TYR A 132 4.30 -3.32 16.55
CA TYR A 132 3.56 -4.46 16.02
C TYR A 132 2.90 -5.28 17.14
N ASP A 133 1.62 -5.61 16.95
CA ASP A 133 0.81 -6.42 17.83
C ASP A 133 0.36 -7.68 17.09
N ALA A 134 0.84 -8.84 17.55
CA ALA A 134 0.58 -10.11 16.90
C ALA A 134 -0.90 -10.53 16.94
N ARG A 135 -1.70 -9.96 17.85
CA ARG A 135 -3.15 -10.21 17.94
C ARG A 135 -3.88 -9.84 16.65
N PHE A 136 -3.33 -8.91 15.85
CA PHE A 136 -3.96 -8.50 14.60
C PHE A 136 -3.80 -9.48 13.44
N LYS A 137 -3.03 -10.56 13.61
CA LYS A 137 -3.03 -11.69 12.66
C LYS A 137 -4.35 -12.47 12.68
N ASP A 138 -4.99 -12.57 13.84
CA ASP A 138 -6.31 -13.19 13.99
C ASP A 138 -7.15 -12.37 14.98
N ILE A 139 -7.52 -11.17 14.52
CA ILE A 139 -8.15 -10.17 15.38
C ILE A 139 -9.54 -10.60 15.87
N ARG A 140 -10.19 -11.53 15.16
CA ARG A 140 -11.53 -12.04 15.48
C ARG A 140 -11.55 -12.83 16.80
N GLN A 141 -10.43 -13.44 17.18
CA GLN A 141 -10.30 -14.12 18.47
C GLN A 141 -10.12 -13.15 19.65
N HIS A 142 -9.85 -11.87 19.36
CA HIS A 142 -9.44 -10.89 20.35
C HIS A 142 -10.40 -9.70 20.45
N ILE A 143 -11.40 -9.61 19.56
CA ILE A 143 -12.42 -8.56 19.55
C ILE A 143 -13.81 -9.18 19.67
N ASN A 144 -14.54 -8.77 20.70
CA ASN A 144 -15.94 -9.16 20.92
C ASN A 144 -16.93 -8.04 20.56
N HIS A 145 -16.45 -6.91 20.03
CA HIS A 145 -17.25 -5.74 19.67
C HIS A 145 -17.44 -5.64 18.15
N SER A 146 -18.67 -5.35 17.73
CA SER A 146 -19.01 -5.18 16.31
C SER A 146 -18.35 -3.94 15.70
N GLU A 147 -18.09 -2.91 16.47
CA GLU A 147 -17.44 -1.67 16.00
C GLU A 147 -16.25 -1.38 16.92
N THR A 148 -15.04 -1.42 16.38
CA THR A 148 -13.82 -1.23 17.16
C THR A 148 -12.92 -0.16 16.56
N LEU A 149 -12.51 0.79 17.40
CA LEU A 149 -11.55 1.84 17.11
C LEU A 149 -10.19 1.43 17.69
N LEU A 150 -9.22 1.18 16.81
CA LEU A 150 -7.86 0.84 17.19
C LEU A 150 -7.13 2.13 17.60
N LYS A 151 -6.71 2.21 18.88
CA LYS A 151 -5.98 3.34 19.44
C LYS A 151 -4.58 2.92 19.87
N GLY A 152 -3.54 3.64 19.47
CA GLY A 152 -2.16 3.33 19.84
C GLY A 152 -1.22 3.39 18.64
N PHE A 153 -0.12 2.63 18.70
CA PHE A 153 0.99 2.76 17.74
C PHE A 153 0.91 1.70 16.64
N LEU A 154 0.13 1.98 15.59
CA LEU A 154 -0.01 1.11 14.41
C LEU A 154 1.02 1.45 13.34
N GLN A 155 2.31 1.37 13.68
CA GLN A 155 3.41 1.82 12.81
C GLN A 155 4.34 0.68 12.38
N SER A 156 3.76 -0.42 11.90
CA SER A 156 4.54 -1.53 11.39
C SER A 156 4.06 -1.95 10.01
N TYR A 157 5.01 -2.06 9.07
CA TYR A 157 4.75 -2.61 7.74
C TYR A 157 4.19 -4.04 7.78
N LYS A 158 4.44 -4.79 8.87
CA LYS A 158 3.96 -6.16 9.06
C LYS A 158 2.44 -6.29 9.00
N TYR A 159 1.69 -5.22 9.19
CA TYR A 159 0.23 -5.23 9.07
C TYR A 159 -0.27 -5.27 7.63
N PHE A 160 0.57 -4.84 6.68
CA PHE A 160 0.15 -4.65 5.30
C PHE A 160 1.16 -5.14 4.26
N HIS A 161 2.25 -5.78 4.68
CA HIS A 161 3.28 -6.32 3.79
C HIS A 161 2.72 -7.23 2.69
N GLU A 162 1.76 -8.09 3.04
CA GLU A 162 1.11 -9.01 2.09
C GLU A 162 0.19 -8.29 1.10
N HIS A 163 -0.16 -7.03 1.39
CA HIS A 163 -1.08 -6.18 0.62
C HIS A 163 -0.39 -4.89 0.11
N GLU A 164 0.95 -4.85 0.04
CA GLU A 164 1.70 -3.66 -0.41
C GLU A 164 1.32 -3.22 -1.83
N HIS A 165 0.89 -4.14 -2.68
CA HIS A 165 0.43 -3.83 -4.04
C HIS A 165 -0.88 -3.03 -4.07
N PHE A 166 -1.56 -2.89 -2.93
CA PHE A 166 -2.85 -2.22 -2.80
C PHE A 166 -2.75 -0.86 -2.07
N ILE A 167 -1.64 -0.59 -1.37
CA ILE A 167 -1.44 0.59 -0.51
C ILE A 167 -0.37 1.50 -1.11
#